data_AF-A0A1E5BIJ1-F1
#
_entry.id   AF-A0A1E5BIJ1-F1
#
_cell.length_a   1.000
_cell.length_b   1.000
_cell.length_c   1.000
_cell.angle_alpha   90.00
_cell.angle_beta   90.00
_cell.angle_gamma   90.00
#
_symmetry.space_group_name_H-M   'P 1'
#
loop_
_entity.id
_entity.type
_entity.pdbx_description
1 polymer ?
#
loop_
_entity_poly.entity_id
_entity_poly.type
_entity_poly.pdbx_seq_one_letter_code
_entity_poly.pdbx_strand_id
1 'polypeptide(L)'
;MAYCNQLDENKFSSIYTVLQNKARLEHEQAYKSNVRKAKTRMQKSKCAGQYIGAWQRLFNGWLGNTVSNLHVMDCINSNTVIGDTEGVSFISC
;
A
#
# COMPACT_ATOMS: atom_id res chain seq x y z
N MET A 1 -8.02 -18.99 -11.14
CA MET A 1 -7.03 -18.13 -10.46
C MET A 1 -7.37 -18.13 -8.98
N ALA A 2 -6.38 -18.30 -8.09
CA ALA A 2 -6.60 -18.31 -6.64
C ALA A 2 -6.63 -16.87 -6.11
N TYR A 3 -7.73 -16.45 -5.49
CA TYR A 3 -7.94 -15.11 -4.95
C TYR A 3 -8.10 -15.13 -3.43
N CYS A 4 -8.18 -13.94 -2.80
CA CYS A 4 -8.15 -13.84 -1.35
C CYS A 4 -9.32 -14.56 -0.68
N ASN A 5 -10.49 -14.60 -1.33
CA ASN A 5 -11.70 -15.27 -0.85
C ASN A 5 -11.63 -16.81 -0.82
N GLN A 6 -10.60 -17.41 -1.43
CA GLN A 6 -10.39 -18.86 -1.48
C GLN A 6 -9.32 -19.34 -0.49
N LEU A 7 -8.76 -18.44 0.31
CA LEU A 7 -7.75 -18.77 1.32
C LEU A 7 -8.39 -19.20 2.63
N ASP A 8 -7.74 -20.14 3.31
CA ASP A 8 -7.98 -20.39 4.72
C ASP A 8 -7.78 -19.10 5.53
N GLU A 9 -8.60 -18.91 6.55
CA GLU A 9 -8.60 -17.70 7.39
C GLU A 9 -7.21 -17.35 7.94
N ASN A 10 -6.45 -18.37 8.38
CA ASN A 10 -5.09 -18.18 8.87
C ASN A 10 -4.13 -17.63 7.80
N LYS A 11 -4.23 -18.13 6.57
CA LYS A 11 -3.39 -17.67 5.45
C LYS A 11 -3.79 -16.27 5.01
N PHE A 12 -5.10 -16.02 4.94
CA PHE A 12 -5.63 -14.69 4.64
C PHE A 12 -5.14 -13.67 5.66
N SER A 13 -5.30 -13.94 6.95
CA SER A 13 -4.89 -13.04 8.03
C SER A 13 -3.38 -12.76 8.02
N SER A 14 -2.56 -13.78 7.73
CA SER A 14 -1.11 -13.61 7.60
C SER A 14 -0.74 -12.67 6.45
N ILE A 15 -1.27 -12.92 5.25
CA ILE A 15 -1.00 -12.08 4.06
C ILE A 15 -1.54 -10.67 4.26
N TYR A 16 -2.75 -10.54 4.82
CA TYR A 16 -3.37 -9.28 5.16
C TYR A 16 -2.48 -8.44 6.06
N THR A 17 -1.97 -9.03 7.15
CA THR A 17 -1.11 -8.34 8.12
C THR A 17 0.18 -7.85 7.47
N VAL A 18 0.79 -8.67 6.60
CA VAL A 18 2.00 -8.29 5.88
C VAL A 18 1.75 -7.13 4.93
N LEU A 19 0.69 -7.21 4.10
CA LEU A 19 0.35 -6.16 3.15
C LEU A 19 -0.04 -4.85 3.84
N GLN A 20 -0.86 -4.92 4.88
CA GLN A 20 -1.26 -3.76 5.68
C GLN A 20 -0.04 -3.07 6.29
N ASN A 21 0.91 -3.84 6.84
CA ASN A 21 2.14 -3.27 7.39
C ASN A 21 3.00 -2.59 6.33
N LYS A 22 3.14 -3.17 5.13
CA LYS A 22 3.90 -2.54 4.05
C LYS A 22 3.25 -1.26 3.54
N ALA A 23 1.93 -1.27 3.32
CA ALA A 23 1.18 -0.08 2.94
C ALA A 23 1.32 1.03 4.01
N ARG A 24 1.19 0.68 5.29
CA ARG A 24 1.39 1.63 6.40
C ARG A 24 2.77 2.26 6.39
N LEU A 25 3.83 1.47 6.20
CA LEU A 25 5.20 1.97 6.16
C LEU A 25 5.43 2.91 4.97
N GLU A 26 4.91 2.55 3.80
CA GLU A 26 5.00 3.39 2.60
C GLU A 26 4.28 4.74 2.79
N HIS A 27 3.08 4.72 3.36
CA HIS A 27 2.33 5.94 3.68
C HIS A 27 3.07 6.83 4.67
N GLU A 28 3.62 6.23 5.73
CA GLU A 28 4.36 6.96 6.76
C GLU A 28 5.65 7.59 6.19
N GLN A 29 6.36 6.88 5.33
CA GLN A 29 7.55 7.39 4.63
C GLN A 29 7.20 8.55 3.69
N ALA A 30 6.14 8.42 2.89
CA ALA A 30 5.68 9.47 2.00
C ALA A 30 5.27 10.74 2.76
N TYR A 31 4.48 10.56 3.84
CA TYR A 31 4.09 11.66 4.72
C TYR A 31 5.31 12.35 5.33
N LYS A 32 6.23 11.60 5.95
CA LYS A 32 7.46 12.13 6.55
C LYS A 32 8.32 12.89 5.53
N SER A 33 8.46 12.36 4.31
CA SER A 33 9.20 13.00 3.23
C SER A 33 8.59 14.35 2.85
N ASN A 34 7.27 14.41 2.70
CA ASN A 34 6.56 15.64 2.32
C ASN A 34 6.54 16.68 3.46
N VAL A 35 6.31 16.25 4.71
CA VAL A 35 6.37 17.13 5.87
C VAL A 35 7.77 17.71 6.07
N ARG A 36 8.83 16.93 5.82
CA ARG A 36 10.22 17.41 5.89
C ARG A 36 10.52 18.49 4.84
N LYS A 37 9.88 18.42 3.67
CA LYS A 37 10.00 19.43 2.61
C LYS A 37 9.17 20.68 2.90
N ALA A 38 8.09 20.57 3.67
CA ALA A 38 7.22 21.67 4.05
C ALA A 38 7.88 22.62 5.07
N LYS A 39 8.03 23.90 4.71
CA LYS A 39 8.70 24.91 5.55
C LYS A 39 7.71 25.67 6.43
N THR A 40 6.50 25.92 5.94
CA THR A 40 5.49 26.71 6.67
C THR A 40 4.42 25.83 7.33
N ARG A 41 3.76 26.36 8.37
CA ARG A 41 2.62 25.68 9.03
C ARG A 41 1.50 25.34 8.04
N MET A 42 1.21 26.26 7.11
CA MET A 42 0.22 26.05 6.05
C MET A 42 0.62 24.91 5.10
N GLN A 43 1.89 24.82 4.70
CA GLN A 43 2.39 23.72 3.88
C GLN A 43 2.31 22.38 4.61
N LYS A 44 2.65 22.34 5.91
CA LYS A 44 2.51 21.14 6.73
C LYS A 44 1.06 20.69 6.87
N SER A 45 0.13 21.64 7.00
CA SER A 45 -1.30 21.35 7.01
C SER A 45 -1.77 20.73 5.70
N LYS A 46 -1.21 21.15 4.56
CA LYS A 46 -1.51 20.58 3.23
C LYS A 46 -0.93 19.18 3.01
N CYS A 47 -0.01 18.73 3.86
CA CYS A 47 0.47 17.33 3.85
C CYS A 47 -0.47 16.39 4.61
N ALA A 48 -1.51 16.91 5.29
CA ALA A 48 -2.55 16.07 5.86
C ALA A 48 -3.44 15.57 4.71
N GLY A 49 -3.45 14.25 4.50
CA GLY A 49 -4.21 13.61 3.43
C GLY A 49 -3.83 12.15 3.29
N GLN A 50 -4.40 11.50 2.28
CA GLN A 50 -4.14 10.10 1.98
C GLN A 50 -2.99 10.00 0.97
N TYR A 51 -1.93 9.31 1.37
CA TYR A 51 -0.88 8.87 0.47
C TYR A 51 -1.25 7.47 0.04
N ILE A 52 -1.40 7.21 -1.25
CA ILE A 52 -1.69 5.89 -1.81
C ILE A 52 -0.48 5.47 -2.61
N GLY A 53 0.28 4.53 -2.05
CA GLY A 53 1.43 3.96 -2.73
C GLY A 53 1.12 2.62 -3.41
N ALA A 54 2.17 2.01 -3.97
CA ALA A 54 2.06 0.78 -4.73
C ALA A 54 1.53 -0.38 -3.86
N TRP A 55 1.95 -0.45 -2.59
CA TRP A 55 1.51 -1.49 -1.68
C TRP A 55 0.04 -1.36 -1.31
N GLN A 56 -0.47 -0.13 -1.19
CA GLN A 56 -1.88 0.11 -0.92
C GLN A 56 -2.75 -0.25 -2.13
N ARG A 57 -2.31 0.05 -3.36
CA ARG A 57 -3.01 -0.38 -4.58
C ARG A 57 -3.03 -1.90 -4.71
N LEU A 58 -1.89 -2.56 -4.52
CA LEU A 58 -1.81 -4.02 -4.51
C LEU A 58 -2.76 -4.63 -3.47
N PHE A 59 -2.77 -4.07 -2.27
CA PHE A 59 -3.63 -4.54 -1.18
C PHE A 59 -5.11 -4.38 -1.50
N ASN A 60 -5.52 -3.22 -2.01
CA ASN A 60 -6.90 -2.98 -2.44
C ASN A 60 -7.31 -3.93 -3.57
N GLY A 61 -6.43 -4.17 -4.55
CA GLY A 61 -6.71 -5.11 -5.64
C GLY A 61 -6.81 -6.56 -5.19
N TRP A 62 -5.98 -6.95 -4.22
CA TRP A 62 -6.06 -8.28 -3.63
C TRP A 62 -7.38 -8.49 -2.87
N LEU A 63 -7.78 -7.53 -2.02
CA LEU A 63 -9.08 -7.56 -1.33
C LEU A 63 -10.26 -7.52 -2.30
N GLY A 64 -10.12 -6.83 -3.44
CA GLY A 64 -11.12 -6.77 -4.50
C GLY A 64 -11.17 -8.00 -5.40
N ASN A 65 -10.38 -9.05 -5.13
CA ASN A 65 -10.23 -10.23 -5.99
C ASN A 65 -9.81 -9.90 -7.44
N THR A 66 -9.16 -8.76 -7.67
CA THR A 66 -8.59 -8.41 -8.98
C THR A 66 -7.15 -8.87 -9.12
N VAL A 67 -6.47 -9.11 -7.99
CA VAL A 67 -5.09 -9.59 -7.93
C VAL A 67 -5.06 -11.00 -7.32
N SER A 68 -4.33 -11.91 -7.98
CA SER A 68 -4.19 -13.29 -7.51
C SER A 68 -3.26 -13.42 -6.29
N ASN A 69 -3.47 -14.45 -5.48
CA ASN A 69 -2.64 -14.76 -4.31
C ASN A 69 -1.17 -15.00 -4.70
N LEU A 70 -0.92 -15.64 -5.85
CA LEU A 70 0.44 -15.90 -6.34
C LEU A 70 1.20 -14.60 -6.60
N HIS A 71 0.57 -13.65 -7.30
CA HIS A 71 1.17 -12.35 -7.58
C HIS A 71 1.46 -11.56 -6.29
N VAL A 72 0.55 -11.62 -5.32
CA VAL A 72 0.78 -11.01 -4.00
C VAL A 72 1.99 -11.61 -3.30
N MET A 73 2.11 -12.94 -3.30
CA MET A 73 3.24 -13.62 -2.70
C MET A 73 4.55 -13.28 -3.40
N ASP A 74 4.56 -13.20 -4.74
CA ASP A 74 5.73 -12.78 -5.51
C ASP A 74 6.17 -11.35 -5.14
N CYS A 75 5.21 -10.43 -5.00
CA CYS A 75 5.49 -9.07 -4.56
C CYS A 75 6.06 -9.04 -3.14
N ILE A 76 5.47 -9.79 -2.20
CA ILE A 76 5.94 -9.88 -0.81
C ILE A 76 7.37 -10.43 -0.76
N ASN A 77 7.65 -11.51 -1.49
CA ASN A 77 8.96 -12.18 -1.53
C ASN A 77 10.04 -11.30 -2.18
N SER A 78 9.71 -10.62 -3.26
CA SER A 78 10.62 -9.67 -3.93
C SER A 78 10.73 -8.33 -3.21
N ASN A 79 9.92 -8.12 -2.15
CA ASN A 79 9.78 -6.86 -1.44
C ASN A 79 9.52 -5.65 -2.36
N THR A 80 8.91 -5.88 -3.52
CA THR A 80 8.66 -4.89 -4.57
C THR A 80 7.31 -5.18 -5.20
N VAL A 81 6.50 -4.15 -5.45
CA VAL A 81 5.22 -4.33 -6.16
C VAL A 81 5.49 -4.40 -7.66
N ILE A 82 5.33 -5.59 -8.23
CA ILE A 82 5.64 -5.86 -9.64
C ILE A 82 4.53 -5.28 -10.52
N GLY A 83 4.90 -4.41 -11.46
CA GLY A 83 3.96 -3.84 -12.43
C GLY A 83 3.31 -2.52 -12.02
N ASP A 84 3.64 -1.97 -10.85
CA ASP A 84 3.21 -0.62 -10.47
C ASP A 84 4.18 0.43 -11.03
N THR A 85 3.69 1.30 -11.93
CA THR A 85 4.46 2.41 -12.51
C THR A 85 4.01 3.78 -12.01
N GLU A 86 2.99 3.83 -11.14
CA GLU A 86 2.30 5.07 -10.78
C GLU A 86 2.98 5.83 -9.62
N GLY A 87 3.79 5.14 -8.79
CA GLY A 87 4.41 5.76 -7.62
C GLY A 87 3.40 6.21 -6.56
N VAL A 88 3.79 7.05 -5.60
CA VAL A 88 2.87 7.46 -4.52
C VAL A 88 1.96 8.59 -4.96
N SER A 89 0.66 8.30 -5.07
CA SER A 89 -0.40 9.29 -5.31
C SER A 89 -0.78 9.98 -3.99
N PHE A 90 -1.07 11.28 -4.04
CA PHE A 90 -1.56 12.04 -2.89
C PHE A 90 -2.98 12.53 -3.16
N ILE A 91 -3.90 12.21 -2.26
CA ILE A 91 -5.28 12.70 -2.25
C ILE A 91 -5.44 13.60 -1.03
N SER A 92 -5.70 14.89 -1.26
CA SER A 92 -6.05 15.81 -0.18
C SER A 92 -7.47 15.53 0.30
N CYS A 93 -7.67 15.46 1.61
CA CYS A 93 -9.00 15.44 2.22
C CYS A 93 -9.63 16.83 2.22
#